data_AF-X1RJH6-F1
#
_entry.id   AF-X1RJH6-F1
#
_cell.length_a   1.000
_cell.length_b   1.000
_cell.length_c   1.000
_cell.angle_alpha   90.00
_cell.angle_beta   90.00
_cell.angle_gamma   90.00
#
_symmetry.space_group_name_H-M   'P 1'
#
loop_
_entity.id
_entity.type
_entity.pdbx_description
1 polymer ?
#
loop_
_entity_poly.entity_id
_entity_poly.type
_entity_poly.pdbx_seq_one_letter_code
_entity_poly.pdbx_strand_id
1 'polypeptide(L)'
;MSGSTRGKLKEHFEGIHKNLDWCVHHTGTCLDLIRTQLAFGDEYIAAGNDAEKQEAVLMKNPMYQGIKALGDGISTLDELSGNIYAGF
;
A
#
# COMPACT_ATOMS: atom_id res chain seq x y z
N MET A 1 18.25 16.49 -25.35
CA MET A 1 16.84 16.75 -25.73
C MET A 1 16.29 17.82 -24.80
N SER A 2 15.94 19.02 -25.29
CA SER A 2 15.30 20.04 -24.46
C SER A 2 13.79 19.73 -24.37
N GLY A 3 13.44 18.74 -23.55
CA GLY A 3 12.04 18.49 -23.20
C GLY A 3 11.45 19.75 -22.56
N SER A 4 10.21 20.09 -22.93
CA SER A 4 9.45 21.16 -22.29
C SER A 4 9.42 20.94 -20.77
N THR A 5 9.28 22.01 -19.97
CA THR A 5 9.22 21.90 -18.51
C THR A 5 8.22 20.84 -18.05
N ARG A 6 7.09 20.71 -18.75
CA ARG A 6 6.09 19.66 -18.56
C ARG A 6 6.66 18.24 -18.71
N GLY A 7 7.40 17.97 -19.79
CA GLY A 7 8.00 16.65 -20.03
C GLY A 7 8.97 16.25 -18.92
N LYS A 8 9.81 17.19 -18.48
CA LYS A 8 10.75 16.97 -17.37
C LYS A 8 10.04 16.71 -16.05
N LEU A 9 8.99 17.46 -15.73
CA LEU A 9 8.18 17.22 -14.53
C LEU A 9 7.58 15.81 -14.56
N LYS A 10 7.00 15.40 -15.70
CA LYS A 10 6.44 14.06 -15.86
C LYS A 10 7.49 12.97 -15.62
N GLU A 11 8.67 13.08 -16.23
CA GLU A 11 9.77 12.12 -16.03
C GLU A 11 10.16 11.98 -14.55
N HIS A 12 10.22 13.09 -13.80
CA HIS A 12 10.51 13.05 -12.37
C HIS A 12 9.39 12.39 -11.56
N PHE A 13 8.12 12.71 -11.85
CA PHE A 13 6.98 12.10 -11.16
C PHE A 13 6.78 10.62 -11.52
N GLU A 14 7.08 10.20 -12.75
CA GLU A 14 7.14 8.78 -13.13
C GLU A 14 8.20 8.03 -12.31
N GLY A 15 9.33 8.67 -12.01
CA GLY A 15 10.34 8.13 -11.09
C GLY A 15 9.83 7.97 -9.66
N ILE A 16 9.06 8.95 -9.17
CA ILE A 16 8.42 8.87 -7.84
C ILE A 16 7.42 7.72 -7.80
N HIS A 17 6.52 7.63 -8.79
CA HIS A 17 5.50 6.59 -8.88
C HIS A 17 6.10 5.18 -8.80
N LYS A 18 7.16 4.90 -9.56
CA LYS A 18 7.87 3.61 -9.50
C LYS A 18 8.41 3.26 -8.12
N ASN A 19 8.87 4.26 -7.35
CA ASN A 19 9.35 4.02 -5.98
C ASN A 19 8.17 3.74 -5.04
N LEU A 20 7.05 4.45 -5.19
CA LEU A 20 5.86 4.25 -4.39
C LEU A 20 5.23 2.87 -4.69
N ASP A 21 5.16 2.45 -5.96
CA ASP A 21 4.77 1.10 -6.36
C ASP A 21 5.60 0.02 -5.65
N TRP A 22 6.92 0.21 -5.60
CA TRP A 22 7.83 -0.72 -4.91
C TRP A 22 7.51 -0.77 -3.41
N CYS A 23 7.28 0.39 -2.78
CA CYS A 23 6.89 0.43 -1.37
C CYS A 23 5.52 -0.23 -1.10
N VAL A 24 4.52 0.00 -1.96
CA VAL A 24 3.20 -0.65 -1.86
C VAL A 24 3.34 -2.16 -1.98
N HIS A 25 4.14 -2.65 -2.93
CA HIS A 25 4.40 -4.08 -3.10
C HIS A 25 5.00 -4.73 -1.84
N HIS A 26 6.01 -4.10 -1.24
CA HIS A 26 6.67 -4.67 -0.04
C HIS A 26 5.82 -4.55 1.22
N THR A 27 5.08 -3.45 1.39
CA THR A 27 4.13 -3.33 2.51
C THR A 27 3.03 -4.40 2.41
N GLY A 28 2.49 -4.65 1.21
CA GLY A 28 1.57 -5.76 0.96
C GLY A 28 2.17 -7.13 1.29
N THR A 29 3.40 -7.39 0.84
CA THR A 29 4.12 -8.64 1.15
C THR A 29 4.30 -8.84 2.66
N CYS A 30 4.64 -7.78 3.40
CA CYS A 30 4.73 -7.84 4.86
C CYS A 30 3.39 -8.15 5.53
N LEU A 31 2.28 -7.58 5.04
CA LEU A 31 0.94 -7.89 5.54
C LEU A 31 0.60 -9.37 5.33
N ASP A 32 0.94 -9.95 4.18
CA ASP A 32 0.70 -11.36 3.88
C ASP A 32 1.53 -12.31 4.76
N LEU A 33 2.77 -11.95 5.07
CA LEU A 33 3.61 -12.70 6.02
C LEU A 33 2.97 -12.74 7.42
N ILE A 34 2.49 -11.59 7.90
CA ILE A 34 1.82 -11.51 9.21
C ILE A 34 0.49 -12.25 9.18
N ARG A 35 -0.29 -12.11 8.11
CA ARG A 35 -1.54 -12.85 7.91
C ARG A 35 -1.30 -14.35 7.97
N THR A 36 -0.26 -14.85 7.28
CA THR A 36 0.11 -16.27 7.30
C THR A 36 0.45 -16.76 8.71
N GLN A 37 1.16 -15.95 9.49
CA GLN A 37 1.48 -16.27 10.89
C GLN A 37 0.22 -16.33 11.77
N LEU A 38 -0.75 -15.45 11.53
CA LEU A 38 -1.97 -15.32 12.34
C LEU A 38 -3.14 -16.19 11.86
N ALA A 39 -3.03 -16.78 10.66
CA ALA A 39 -4.11 -17.53 9.99
C ALA A 39 -4.61 -18.77 10.76
N PHE A 40 -3.83 -19.24 11.74
CA PHE A 40 -4.17 -20.40 12.57
C PHE A 40 -4.70 -20.02 13.97
N GLY A 41 -4.87 -18.73 14.26
CA GLY A 41 -5.45 -18.29 15.52
C GLY A 41 -6.94 -18.60 15.60
N ASP A 42 -7.42 -19.00 16.78
CA ASP A 42 -8.84 -19.36 17.01
C ASP A 42 -9.81 -18.28 16.52
N GLU A 43 -9.50 -17.00 16.76
CA GLU A 43 -10.32 -15.87 16.30
C GLU A 43 -10.34 -15.74 14.76
N TYR A 44 -9.21 -16.00 14.09
CA TYR A 44 -9.12 -15.95 12.63
C TYR A 44 -9.89 -17.12 12.00
N ILE A 45 -9.78 -18.31 12.58
CA ILE A 45 -10.55 -19.49 12.16
C ILE A 45 -12.06 -19.24 12.38
N ALA A 46 -12.44 -18.66 13.52
CA ALA A 46 -13.83 -18.31 13.83
C ALA A 46 -14.41 -17.26 12.87
N ALA A 47 -13.58 -16.38 12.31
CA ALA A 47 -13.99 -15.44 11.27
C ALA A 47 -14.37 -16.13 9.94
N GLY A 48 -13.97 -17.39 9.73
CA GLY A 48 -14.33 -18.15 8.53
C GLY A 48 -13.82 -17.48 7.25
N ASN A 49 -14.66 -17.40 6.21
CA ASN A 49 -14.34 -16.73 4.93
C ASN A 49 -14.83 -15.27 4.87
N ASP A 50 -15.16 -14.67 6.01
CA ASP A 50 -15.61 -13.29 6.08
C ASP A 50 -14.40 -12.34 6.14
N ALA A 51 -14.12 -11.67 5.02
CA ALA A 51 -12.95 -10.81 4.87
C ALA A 51 -12.93 -9.65 5.87
N GLU A 52 -14.08 -9.06 6.18
CA GLU A 52 -14.16 -7.95 7.15
C GLU A 52 -13.84 -8.44 8.56
N LYS A 53 -14.35 -9.61 8.95
CA LYS A 53 -14.04 -10.21 10.25
C LYS A 53 -12.58 -10.65 10.33
N GLN A 54 -12.02 -11.25 9.28
CA GLN A 54 -10.61 -11.61 9.23
C GLN A 54 -9.71 -10.38 9.37
N GLU A 55 -10.01 -9.31 8.63
CA GLU A 55 -9.28 -8.05 8.72
C GLU A 55 -9.38 -7.45 10.12
N ALA A 56 -10.55 -7.48 10.76
CA ALA A 56 -10.71 -7.00 12.13
C ALA A 56 -9.85 -7.78 13.14
N VAL A 57 -9.67 -9.09 12.95
CA VAL A 57 -8.76 -9.90 13.77
C VAL A 57 -7.31 -9.50 13.52
N LEU A 58 -6.91 -9.34 12.26
CA LEU A 58 -5.55 -8.93 11.89
C LEU A 58 -5.21 -7.54 12.44
N MET A 59 -6.16 -6.59 12.39
CA MET A 59 -6.01 -5.23 12.88
C MET A 59 -5.83 -5.12 14.40
N LYS A 60 -6.12 -6.17 15.17
CA LYS A 60 -5.75 -6.23 16.60
C LYS A 60 -4.24 -6.35 16.80
N ASN A 61 -3.50 -6.82 15.80
CA ASN A 61 -2.05 -6.90 15.84
C ASN A 61 -1.43 -5.52 15.53
N PRO A 62 -0.67 -4.90 16.45
CA PRO A 62 -0.12 -3.55 16.23
C PRO A 62 0.84 -3.46 15.03
N MET A 63 1.55 -4.53 14.71
CA MET A 63 2.47 -4.58 13.56
C MET A 63 1.69 -4.60 12.25
N TYR A 64 0.64 -5.43 12.16
CA TYR A 64 -0.28 -5.45 11.01
C TYR A 64 -0.91 -4.07 10.80
N GLN A 65 -1.47 -3.50 11.87
CA GLN A 65 -2.08 -2.17 11.84
C GLN A 65 -1.11 -1.09 11.35
N GLY A 66 0.12 -1.09 11.88
CA GLY A 66 1.13 -0.11 11.50
C GLY A 66 1.55 -0.21 10.02
N ILE A 67 1.77 -1.43 9.53
CA ILE A 67 2.14 -1.66 8.13
C ILE A 67 0.98 -1.33 7.19
N LYS A 68 -0.25 -1.67 7.58
CA LYS A 68 -1.46 -1.35 6.80
C LYS A 68 -1.62 0.16 6.65
N ALA A 69 -1.54 0.90 7.76
CA ALA A 69 -1.60 2.36 7.75
C ALA A 69 -0.48 2.99 6.90
N LEU A 70 0.73 2.43 6.94
CA LEU A 70 1.84 2.89 6.09
C LEU A 70 1.53 2.66 4.60
N GLY A 71 1.08 1.46 4.22
CA GLY A 71 0.73 1.15 2.83
C GLY A 71 -0.40 2.03 2.28
N ASP A 72 -1.42 2.29 3.09
CA ASP A 72 -2.55 3.17 2.74
C ASP A 72 -2.08 4.63 2.55
N GLY A 73 -1.17 5.09 3.43
CA GLY A 73 -0.55 6.42 3.30
C GLY A 73 0.30 6.57 2.04
N ILE A 74 1.08 5.54 1.69
CA ILE A 74 1.90 5.53 0.46
C ILE A 74 1.01 5.54 -0.78
N SER A 75 -0.07 4.74 -0.79
CA SER A 75 -1.03 4.72 -1.89
C SER A 75 -1.68 6.09 -2.09
N THR A 76 -2.03 6.76 -0.98
CA THR A 76 -2.56 8.13 -1.02
C THR A 76 -1.55 9.12 -1.61
N LEU A 77 -0.27 9.04 -1.19
CA LEU A 77 0.80 9.88 -1.74
C LEU A 77 1.01 9.64 -3.24
N ASP A 78 0.86 8.40 -3.69
CA ASP A 78 1.00 8.02 -5.07
C ASP A 78 -0.12 8.60 -5.96
N GLU A 79 -1.37 8.49 -5.51
CA GLU A 79 -2.51 9.12 -6.17
C GLU A 79 -2.34 10.63 -6.30
N LEU A 80 -1.90 11.30 -5.22
CA LEU A 80 -1.61 12.73 -5.24
C LEU A 80 -0.48 13.07 -6.23
N SER A 81 0.55 12.24 -6.30
CA SER A 81 1.66 12.41 -7.25
C SER A 81 1.18 12.26 -8.70
N GLY A 82 0.33 11.27 -8.97
CA GLY A 82 -0.32 11.04 -10.26
C GLY A 82 -1.15 12.25 -10.72
N ASN A 83 -1.96 12.80 -9.81
CA ASN A 83 -2.84 13.94 -10.10
C ASN A 83 -2.07 15.19 -10.53
N ILE A 84 -0.85 15.42 -10.03
CA ILE A 84 -0.04 16.59 -10.38
C ILE A 84 0.23 16.63 -11.89
N TYR A 85 0.65 15.52 -12.50
CA TYR A 85 0.99 15.51 -13.92
C TYR A 85 -0.16 15.06 -14.84
N ALA A 86 -1.21 14.43 -14.30
CA ALA A 86 -2.44 14.11 -15.03
C ALA A 86 -3.29 15.34 -15.34
N GLY A 87 -3.19 16.40 -14.53
CA GLY A 87 -3.92 17.67 -14.72
C GLY A 87 -3.35 18.62 -15.78
N PHE A 88 -2.32 18.24 -16.54
CA PHE A 88 -1.72 19.05 -17.60
C PHE A 88 -2.14 18.64 -19.01
#